data_AF-A0A8T1LXW8-F1
#
_entry.id   AF-A0A8T1LXW8-F1
#
_cell.length_a   1.000
_cell.length_b   1.000
_cell.length_c   1.000
_cell.angle_alpha   90.00
_cell.angle_beta   90.00
_cell.angle_gamma   90.00
#
_symmetry.space_group_name_H-M   'P 1'
#
loop_
_entity.id
_entity.type
_entity.pdbx_description
1 polymer ?
#
loop_
_entity_poly.entity_id
_entity_poly.type
_entity_poly.pdbx_seq_one_letter_code
_entity_poly.pdbx_strand_id
1 'polypeptide(L)'
;MLRLMLLLITKPYDIALLKLSTPLDLTRPNISIVNLPTTPNSTLPQVNETGAIVGFGIFKHPDIDPTTAQLATFKVVTQNKCSQLHGAYDPTYNFCVDDEVGR
;
A
#
# COMPACT_ATOMS: atom_id res chain seq x y z
N MET A 1 1.03 -14.29 -10.47
CA MET A 1 0.21 -13.06 -10.47
C MET A 1 0.17 -12.54 -9.06
N LEU A 2 0.70 -11.35 -8.79
CA LEU A 2 0.57 -10.76 -7.47
C LEU A 2 -0.87 -10.29 -7.32
N ARG A 3 -1.74 -11.15 -6.78
CA ARG A 3 -3.02 -10.69 -6.29
C ARG A 3 -2.71 -9.99 -4.98
N LEU A 4 -2.31 -8.72 -5.07
CA LEU A 4 -2.38 -7.83 -3.93
C LEU A 4 -3.87 -7.73 -3.61
N MET A 5 -4.36 -8.71 -2.86
CA MET A 5 -5.70 -8.71 -2.32
C MET A 5 -5.66 -7.70 -1.18
N LEU A 6 -5.58 -6.42 -1.56
CA LEU A 6 -5.77 -5.31 -0.67
C LEU A 6 -7.26 -5.36 -0.31
N LEU A 7 -7.57 -6.08 0.76
CA LEU A 7 -8.90 -6.18 1.34
C LEU A 7 -9.47 -4.79 1.75
N LEU A 8 -8.63 -3.75 1.68
CA LEU A 8 -8.87 -2.37 2.08
C LEU A 8 -9.68 -1.55 1.04
N ILE A 9 -9.92 -2.06 -0.18
CA ILE A 9 -10.54 -1.28 -1.27
C ILE A 9 -12.04 -0.96 -1.02
N THR A 10 -12.67 -1.59 -0.02
CA THR A 10 -14.12 -1.43 0.24
C THR A 10 -14.48 -0.66 1.52
N LYS A 11 -13.50 -0.24 2.31
CA LYS A 11 -13.75 0.42 3.61
C LYS A 11 -13.22 1.86 3.59
N PRO A 12 -14.09 2.87 3.76
CA PRO A 12 -13.62 4.24 3.88
C PRO A 12 -12.86 4.41 5.20
N TYR A 13 -11.82 5.24 5.18
CA TYR A 13 -11.02 5.63 6.36
C TYR A 13 -10.34 4.47 7.09
N ASP A 14 -9.78 3.50 6.35
CA ASP A 14 -9.04 2.37 6.93
C ASP A 14 -7.64 2.78 7.41
N ILE A 15 -7.60 3.47 8.55
CA ILE A 15 -6.39 3.97 9.19
C ILE A 15 -6.51 3.87 10.71
N ALA A 16 -5.42 3.49 11.38
CA ALA A 16 -5.34 3.43 12.83
C ALA A 16 -3.98 3.97 13.33
N LEU A 17 -3.96 4.46 14.57
CA LEU A 17 -2.75 4.90 15.26
C LEU A 17 -2.41 3.96 16.41
N LEU A 18 -1.16 3.49 16.44
CA LEU A 18 -0.64 2.64 17.51
C LEU A 18 0.31 3.46 18.38
N LYS A 19 -0.01 3.58 19.68
CA LYS A 19 0.89 4.21 20.66
C LYS A 19 1.71 3.14 21.35
N LEU A 20 3.03 3.22 21.25
CA LEU A 20 3.94 2.33 21.97
C LEU A 20 3.93 2.66 23.47
N SER A 21 4.01 1.63 24.32
CA SER A 21 4.10 1.79 25.79
C SER A 21 5.44 2.40 26.23
N THR A 22 6.48 2.24 25.43
CA THR A 22 7.81 2.81 25.63
C THR A 22 8.27 3.53 24.34
N PRO A 23 8.90 4.71 24.43
CA PRO A 23 9.43 5.39 23.24
C PRO A 23 10.43 4.51 22.47
N LEU A 24 10.39 4.59 21.14
CA LEU A 24 11.32 3.88 20.27
C LEU A 24 12.68 4.61 20.25
N ASP A 25 13.77 3.87 20.43
CA ASP A 25 15.13 4.39 20.29
C ASP A 25 15.53 4.47 18.81
N LEU A 26 15.51 5.70 18.27
CA LEU A 26 15.86 5.99 16.88
C LEU A 26 17.38 6.05 16.63
N THR A 27 18.22 5.87 17.65
CA THR A 27 19.68 5.80 17.48
C THR A 27 20.15 4.42 17.05
N ARG A 28 19.28 3.40 17.13
CA ARG A 28 19.60 2.03 16.73
C ARG A 28 19.80 1.91 15.22
N PRO A 29 20.72 1.05 14.75
CA PRO A 29 20.89 0.80 13.33
C PRO A 29 19.60 0.24 12.72
N ASN A 30 19.32 0.63 11.48
CA ASN A 30 18.18 0.16 10.68
C ASN A 30 16.79 0.58 11.21
N ILE A 31 16.71 1.55 12.12
CA ILE A 31 15.45 2.15 12.57
C ILE A 31 15.41 3.60 12.13
N SER A 32 14.38 3.97 11.37
CA SER A 32 14.14 5.35 10.95
C SER A 32 12.64 5.63 10.86
N ILE A 33 12.30 6.92 10.81
CA ILE A 33 10.92 7.38 10.61
C ILE A 33 10.64 7.62 9.13
N VAL A 34 9.39 7.41 8.73
CA VAL A 34 8.89 7.82 7.41
C VAL A 34 8.16 9.15 7.58
N ASN A 35 8.44 10.10 6.69
CA ASN A 35 7.78 11.40 6.71
C ASN A 35 6.36 11.28 6.17
N LEU A 36 5.40 11.89 6.86
CA LEU A 36 4.07 12.11 6.32
C LEU A 36 4.13 13.19 5.23
N PRO A 37 3.21 13.15 4.24
CA PRO A 37 3.06 14.24 3.28
C PRO A 37 2.91 15.59 3.98
N THR A 38 3.66 16.60 3.55
CA THR A 38 3.77 17.90 4.23
C THR A 38 2.66 18.88 3.88
N THR A 39 1.90 18.63 2.81
CA THR A 39 0.80 19.46 2.36
C THR A 39 -0.52 19.03 3.01
N PRO A 40 -1.21 19.93 3.75
CA PRO A 40 -2.62 19.72 4.11
C PRO A 40 -3.43 19.51 2.83
N ASN A 41 -4.35 18.54 2.84
CA ASN A 41 -5.08 18.12 1.64
C ASN A 41 -4.16 17.66 0.50
N SER A 42 -3.07 16.96 0.83
CA SER A 42 -2.22 16.32 -0.18
C SER A 42 -3.12 15.53 -1.14
N THR A 43 -3.05 15.88 -2.42
CA THR A 43 -3.75 15.14 -3.46
C THR A 43 -3.30 13.68 -3.43
N LEU A 44 -4.25 12.76 -3.59
CA LEU A 44 -3.91 11.36 -3.80
C LEU A 44 -2.91 11.23 -4.98
N PRO A 45 -2.03 10.22 -4.95
CA PRO A 45 -1.14 9.91 -6.07
C PRO A 45 -1.88 9.88 -7.40
N GLN A 46 -1.32 10.52 -8.43
CA GLN A 46 -1.93 10.58 -9.76
C GLN A 46 -1.69 9.29 -10.55
N VAL A 47 -2.53 9.05 -11.55
CA VAL A 47 -2.40 7.89 -12.46
C VAL A 47 -1.00 7.85 -13.08
N ASN A 48 -0.41 6.65 -13.16
CA ASN A 48 0.96 6.37 -13.60
C ASN A 48 2.08 6.80 -12.62
N GLU A 49 1.77 7.44 -11.50
CA GLU A 49 2.76 7.58 -10.43
C GLU A 49 3.19 6.21 -9.94
N THR A 50 4.49 6.04 -9.75
CA THR A 50 5.09 4.79 -9.26
C THR A 50 5.30 4.85 -7.77
N GLY A 51 5.24 3.69 -7.13
CA GLY A 51 5.62 3.55 -5.74
C GLY A 51 6.10 2.16 -5.41
N ALA A 52 6.40 1.94 -4.14
CA ALA A 52 6.80 0.65 -3.62
C ALA A 52 6.02 0.30 -2.35
N ILE A 53 5.66 -0.97 -2.21
CA ILE A 53 5.07 -1.57 -1.02
C ILE A 53 6.07 -2.57 -0.47
N VAL A 54 6.28 -2.51 0.85
CA VAL A 54 7.08 -3.49 1.59
C VAL A 54 6.18 -4.19 2.60
N GLY A 55 6.30 -5.51 2.71
CA GLY A 55 5.54 -6.28 3.69
C GLY A 55 5.97 -7.73 3.80
N PHE A 56 5.41 -8.41 4.79
CA PHE A 56 5.58 -9.85 5.02
C PHE A 56 4.34 -10.66 4.60
N GLY A 57 3.42 -10.02 3.88
CA GLY A 57 2.22 -10.68 3.38
C GLY A 57 2.56 -11.70 2.28
N ILE A 58 1.67 -12.68 2.12
CA ILE A 58 1.74 -13.73 1.11
C ILE A 58 1.97 -13.14 -0.29
N PHE A 59 3.04 -13.58 -0.97
CA PHE A 59 3.44 -13.13 -2.30
C PHE A 59 3.59 -14.34 -3.23
N LYS A 60 2.81 -14.38 -4.33
CA LYS A 60 2.79 -15.42 -5.39
C LYS A 60 2.42 -16.86 -4.98
N HIS A 61 2.73 -17.31 -3.77
CA HIS A 61 2.44 -18.66 -3.26
C HIS A 61 1.60 -18.57 -1.98
N PRO A 62 0.31 -18.95 -2.00
CA PRO A 62 -0.56 -18.88 -0.82
C PRO A 62 -0.16 -19.83 0.32
N ASP A 63 0.82 -20.69 0.08
CA ASP A 63 1.21 -21.79 0.95
C ASP A 63 2.47 -21.48 1.78
N ILE A 64 3.13 -20.33 1.53
CA ILE A 64 4.40 -19.97 2.16
C ILE A 64 4.34 -18.53 2.66
N ASP A 65 4.46 -18.37 3.97
CA ASP A 65 4.62 -17.07 4.60
C ASP A 65 6.07 -16.58 4.45
N PRO A 66 6.31 -15.40 3.87
CA PRO A 66 7.65 -14.83 3.77
C PRO A 66 8.27 -14.58 5.15
N THR A 67 9.45 -15.15 5.39
CA THR A 67 10.25 -14.88 6.59
C THR A 67 11.07 -13.60 6.50
N THR A 68 11.16 -13.03 5.29
CA THR A 68 11.84 -11.76 5.01
C THR A 68 10.88 -10.79 4.34
N ALA A 69 11.06 -9.49 4.58
CA ALA A 69 10.24 -8.45 3.98
C ALA A 69 10.40 -8.49 2.45
N GLN A 70 9.28 -8.55 1.75
CA GLN A 70 9.21 -8.52 0.29
C GLN A 70 8.98 -7.08 -0.17
N LEU A 71 9.58 -6.72 -1.30
CA LEU A 71 9.42 -5.43 -1.97
C LEU A 71 8.67 -5.65 -3.28
N ALA A 72 7.60 -4.89 -3.50
CA ALA A 72 6.88 -4.84 -4.76
C ALA A 72 6.79 -3.39 -5.24
N THR A 73 7.06 -3.16 -6.52
CA THR A 73 6.82 -1.86 -7.17
C THR A 73 5.46 -1.86 -7.83
N PHE A 74 4.81 -0.71 -7.85
CA PHE A 74 3.48 -0.55 -8.42
C PHE A 74 3.36 0.76 -9.20
N LYS A 75 2.27 0.87 -9.96
CA LYS A 75 1.77 2.13 -10.51
C LYS A 75 0.33 2.37 -10.12
N VAL A 76 -0.03 3.62 -9.92
CA VAL A 76 -1.41 4.05 -9.71
C VAL A 76 -2.20 3.85 -11.00
N VAL A 77 -3.35 3.18 -10.90
CA VAL A 77 -4.21 2.88 -12.04
C VAL A 77 -5.46 3.74 -12.08
N THR A 78 -6.13 3.77 -13.23
CA THR A 78 -7.39 4.49 -13.39
C THR A 78 -8.51 3.88 -12.53
N GLN A 79 -9.47 4.71 -12.14
CA GLN A 79 -10.68 4.26 -11.45
C GLN A 79 -11.42 3.17 -12.25
N ASN A 80 -11.51 3.32 -13.58
CA ASN A 80 -12.14 2.30 -14.43
C ASN A 80 -11.45 0.94 -14.32
N LYS A 81 -10.12 0.91 -14.34
CA LYS A 81 -9.36 -0.34 -14.17
C LYS A 81 -9.58 -0.92 -12.77
N CYS A 82 -9.61 -0.08 -11.74
CA CYS A 82 -9.91 -0.55 -10.38
C CYS A 82 -11.31 -1.15 -10.27
N SER A 83 -12.33 -0.47 -10.81
CA SER A 83 -13.72 -0.92 -10.77
C SER A 83 -13.93 -2.24 -11.52
N GLN A 84 -13.18 -2.48 -12.59
CA GLN A 84 -13.21 -3.75 -13.32
C GLN A 84 -12.62 -4.91 -12.51
N LEU A 85 -11.62 -4.66 -11.67
CA LEU A 85 -10.93 -5.68 -10.88
C LEU A 85 -11.61 -5.97 -9.54
N HIS A 86 -12.20 -4.95 -8.91
CA HIS A 86 -12.65 -5.01 -7.51
C HIS A 86 -14.11 -4.60 -7.30
N GLY A 87 -14.84 -4.21 -8.36
CA GLY A 87 -16.21 -3.71 -8.26
C GLY A 87 -16.29 -2.22 -7.92
N ALA A 88 -17.49 -1.73 -7.59
CA ALA A 88 -17.70 -0.31 -7.31
C ALA A 88 -16.81 0.20 -6.17
N TYR A 89 -16.24 1.39 -6.36
CA TYR A 89 -15.17 1.93 -5.55
C TYR A 89 -15.26 3.46 -5.45
N ASP A 90 -14.97 4.01 -4.27
CA ASP A 90 -14.96 5.45 -3.99
C ASP A 90 -13.52 6.03 -4.05
N PRO A 91 -13.20 6.84 -5.07
CA PRO A 91 -11.89 7.44 -5.27
C PRO A 91 -11.64 8.67 -4.38
N THR A 92 -12.61 9.12 -3.58
CA THR A 92 -12.48 10.36 -2.80
C THR A 92 -11.38 10.26 -1.75
N TYR A 93 -11.21 9.08 -1.14
CA TYR A 93 -10.25 8.84 -0.05
C TYR A 93 -9.29 7.68 -0.31
N ASN A 94 -9.33 7.11 -1.51
CA ASN A 94 -8.57 5.92 -1.86
C ASN A 94 -7.98 6.09 -3.26
N PHE A 95 -6.90 5.38 -3.55
CA PHE A 95 -6.42 5.12 -4.92
C PHE A 95 -6.11 3.62 -5.10
N CYS A 96 -6.13 3.14 -6.34
CA CYS A 96 -5.80 1.76 -6.65
C CYS A 96 -4.46 1.67 -7.38
N VAL A 97 -3.76 0.57 -7.16
CA VAL A 97 -2.45 0.32 -7.74
C VAL A 97 -2.41 -1.05 -8.39
N ASP A 98 -1.53 -1.22 -9.36
CA ASP A 98 -1.26 -2.49 -10.03
C ASP A 98 0.25 -2.62 -10.29
N ASP A 99 0.77 -3.83 -10.38
CA ASP A 99 2.22 -4.05 -10.47
C ASP A 99 2.79 -3.84 -11.89
N GLU A 100 1.94 -3.66 -12.91
CA GLU A 100 2.30 -3.48 -14.34
C GLU A 100 3.30 -4.50 -14.91
N VAL A 101 3.74 -5.49 -14.13
CA VAL A 101 4.53 -6.61 -14.59
C VAL A 101 3.63 -7.33 -15.58
N GLY A 102 3.98 -7.20 -16.86
CA GLY A 102 3.18 -7.65 -17.99
C GLY A 102 2.56 -9.01 -17.74
N ARG A 103 1.29 -9.14 -18.16
CA ARG A 103 0.59 -10.42 -18.23
C ARG A 103 1.46 -11.51 -18.85
#